data_AF-A0A0R1VN72-F1
#
_entry.id   AF-A0A0R1VN72-F1
#
_cell.length_a   1.000
_cell.length_b   1.000
_cell.length_c   1.000
_cell.angle_alpha   90.00
_cell.angle_beta   90.00
_cell.angle_gamma   90.00
#
_symmetry.space_group_name_H-M   'P 1'
#
loop_
_entity.id
_entity.type
_entity.pdbx_description
1 polymer ?
#
loop_
_entity_poly.entity_id
_entity_poly.type
_entity_poly.pdbx_seq_one_letter_code
_entity_poly.pdbx_strand_id
1 'polypeptide(L)'
;MKKNLRLVSVAAAALLAVAPVATSVVPTVGANVVQAAAGDKSSDPISLSTEDVYVNNTLKPTDVNPAWVESNLKLNEGRVSGASDVTIQDKPSTLEGGKSYTVTANVALAGLTGYKYYKMGDKTFQAGPNGTAGSVNVSFKLTVFDQNAAGNPYFTDKNNNPISIVPSANGIAVNPKDPKNPTLSDILKAAEGAVNFYPDSNGGSGSIITTTSDIATQLKAQNITVKGDNVTLPSGSFNVTLTGRNNTNGKTTTVTVPMKGTGASTSTAGAPVIKVNSANTTNGQYYQVAQGAAFDPLNFVDSNGVRHQFTAQQSSNNPTVATVTATSNPVSTSESGRFYTVTLTATGMNGKTSTLSYYVVIVGNGSQTIKADTPAYHIYGNNVEKASTSFKAGQTVYVGNETREINKVSYSKVSTTSKADANSGNLWIPTSALTTNSPSTGTDTNTETHPVMVDSRAYDKNGNYLGHMYYAYDNIEIVPTVVTINGKTYYKVANKDEYVRVTNITGNKRTLRHNAYIYWSSYRRTPGTGKMYKGQTVTTYGPQMRFKNGKKYYRIEGCRNNNKRYIKAVNFY
;
A
#
# COMPACT_ATOMS: atom_id res chain seq x y z
N MET A 1 11.28 -11.39 -55.12
CA MET A 1 10.78 -10.74 -56.35
C MET A 1 9.33 -11.17 -56.60
N LYS A 2 8.63 -10.50 -57.54
CA LYS A 2 7.19 -10.63 -57.85
C LYS A 2 6.70 -12.09 -58.01
N LYS A 3 5.42 -12.33 -57.64
CA LYS A 3 4.42 -12.99 -58.51
C LYS A 3 3.00 -12.65 -58.04
N ASN A 4 2.15 -12.23 -58.98
CA ASN A 4 0.74 -11.91 -58.75
C ASN A 4 -0.12 -13.11 -59.22
N LEU A 5 -1.29 -13.33 -58.62
CA LEU A 5 -2.34 -14.18 -59.20
C LEU A 5 -3.68 -13.43 -59.28
N ARG A 6 -4.34 -13.55 -60.44
CA ARG A 6 -5.75 -13.21 -60.73
C ARG A 6 -6.18 -13.98 -61.98
N LEU A 7 -7.25 -14.75 -61.87
CA LEU A 7 -8.21 -15.26 -62.89
C LEU A 7 -9.23 -16.11 -62.06
N VAL A 8 -10.57 -16.16 -62.22
CA VAL A 8 -11.50 -16.07 -63.38
C VAL A 8 -11.45 -17.34 -64.25
N SER A 9 -12.56 -17.90 -64.77
CA SER A 9 -14.00 -17.56 -64.61
C SER A 9 -14.69 -18.43 -63.54
N VAL A 10 -15.82 -19.18 -63.65
CA VAL A 10 -16.72 -19.63 -64.75
C VAL A 10 -18.18 -19.67 -64.21
N ALA A 11 -19.20 -19.83 -65.08
CA ALA A 11 -20.60 -20.08 -64.70
C ALA A 11 -21.27 -21.10 -65.65
N ALA A 12 -22.37 -21.73 -65.24
CA ALA A 12 -23.20 -22.61 -66.06
C ALA A 12 -24.69 -22.54 -65.63
N ALA A 13 -25.62 -22.79 -66.54
CA ALA A 13 -27.07 -22.68 -66.33
C ALA A 13 -27.83 -23.88 -66.92
N ALA A 14 -29.07 -24.11 -66.45
CA ALA A 14 -30.02 -25.06 -67.05
C ALA A 14 -31.47 -24.55 -66.85
N LEU A 15 -32.35 -24.79 -67.82
CA LEU A 15 -33.72 -24.26 -67.88
C LEU A 15 -34.63 -25.21 -68.67
N LEU A 16 -35.71 -25.74 -68.04
CA LEU A 16 -36.85 -26.45 -68.66
C LEU A 16 -38.05 -26.43 -67.69
N ALA A 17 -39.34 -26.50 -68.06
CA ALA A 17 -40.08 -26.13 -69.29
C ALA A 17 -41.62 -26.27 -69.06
N VAL A 18 -42.45 -25.30 -69.54
CA VAL A 18 -43.87 -25.41 -70.06
C VAL A 18 -44.94 -26.17 -69.20
N ALA A 19 -46.03 -25.60 -68.61
CA ALA A 19 -47.18 -24.73 -69.05
C ALA A 19 -48.36 -25.50 -69.75
N PRO A 20 -49.62 -24.99 -69.93
CA PRO A 20 -50.40 -23.85 -69.34
C PRO A 20 -51.92 -24.16 -68.98
N VAL A 21 -52.80 -23.12 -68.90
CA VAL A 21 -54.31 -23.10 -68.95
C VAL A 21 -55.07 -23.30 -67.60
N ALA A 22 -55.50 -22.25 -66.87
CA ALA A 22 -56.79 -21.47 -66.93
C ALA A 22 -57.99 -22.19 -66.25
N THR A 23 -58.92 -21.58 -65.48
CA THR A 23 -59.53 -20.21 -65.36
C THR A 23 -59.96 -19.92 -63.88
N SER A 24 -60.55 -18.79 -63.39
CA SER A 24 -60.64 -17.34 -63.73
C SER A 24 -61.22 -16.51 -62.53
N VAL A 25 -61.23 -15.16 -62.65
CA VAL A 25 -61.98 -14.09 -61.91
C VAL A 25 -62.13 -14.07 -60.35
N VAL A 26 -61.46 -13.07 -59.72
CA VAL A 26 -62.00 -12.04 -58.76
C VAL A 26 -62.57 -12.50 -57.38
N PRO A 27 -62.41 -11.75 -56.24
CA PRO A 27 -61.79 -10.43 -55.99
C PRO A 27 -60.63 -10.42 -54.96
N THR A 28 -60.01 -9.25 -54.77
CA THR A 28 -59.07 -8.95 -53.67
C THR A 28 -59.78 -8.60 -52.36
N VAL A 29 -59.40 -9.25 -51.25
CA VAL A 29 -59.72 -8.83 -49.87
C VAL A 29 -58.46 -8.93 -49.00
N GLY A 30 -58.37 -8.05 -47.99
CA GLY A 30 -57.16 -7.74 -47.24
C GLY A 30 -56.35 -8.91 -46.65
N ALA A 31 -55.04 -8.71 -46.60
CA ALA A 31 -54.11 -9.59 -45.89
C ALA A 31 -54.42 -9.64 -44.39
N ASN A 32 -54.28 -10.82 -43.78
CA ASN A 32 -54.53 -11.02 -42.36
C ASN A 32 -53.67 -10.08 -41.49
N VAL A 33 -54.32 -9.33 -40.61
CA VAL A 33 -53.65 -8.62 -39.53
C VAL A 33 -53.10 -9.67 -38.55
N VAL A 34 -51.77 -9.84 -38.54
CA VAL A 34 -51.13 -10.56 -37.43
C VAL A 34 -51.32 -9.69 -36.18
N GLN A 35 -52.18 -10.16 -35.29
CA GLN A 35 -52.57 -9.43 -34.09
C GLN A 35 -51.33 -9.31 -33.18
N ALA A 36 -50.85 -8.08 -32.99
CA ALA A 36 -49.73 -7.82 -32.10
C ALA A 36 -50.07 -8.33 -30.69
N ALA A 37 -49.12 -9.04 -30.06
CA ALA A 37 -49.33 -9.61 -28.74
C ALA A 37 -49.82 -8.52 -27.76
N ALA A 38 -50.95 -8.77 -27.10
CA ALA A 38 -51.53 -7.82 -26.17
C ALA A 38 -50.51 -7.51 -25.07
N GLY A 39 -50.05 -6.26 -25.02
CA GLY A 39 -49.02 -5.83 -24.07
C GLY A 39 -49.47 -6.13 -22.64
N ASP A 40 -48.64 -6.88 -21.92
CA ASP A 40 -48.92 -7.35 -20.56
C ASP A 40 -49.22 -6.17 -19.64
N LYS A 41 -50.48 -6.05 -19.23
CA LYS A 41 -50.99 -4.92 -18.42
C LYS A 41 -50.73 -5.09 -16.92
N SER A 42 -49.88 -6.04 -16.52
CA SER A 42 -49.68 -6.41 -15.12
C SER A 42 -48.20 -6.56 -14.71
N SER A 43 -47.37 -5.56 -15.02
CA SER A 43 -46.08 -5.35 -14.33
C SER A 43 -46.00 -3.94 -13.77
N ASP A 44 -45.72 -3.80 -12.46
CA ASP A 44 -45.52 -2.51 -11.81
C ASP A 44 -44.49 -1.64 -12.56
N PRO A 45 -44.70 -0.33 -12.67
CA PRO A 45 -43.83 0.54 -13.45
C PRO A 45 -42.44 0.62 -12.83
N ILE A 46 -41.42 0.40 -13.65
CA ILE A 46 -40.01 0.37 -13.24
C ILE A 46 -39.63 1.75 -12.70
N SER A 47 -39.16 1.80 -11.44
CA SER A 47 -38.86 3.07 -10.78
C SER A 47 -37.54 3.65 -11.27
N LEU A 48 -37.60 4.87 -11.82
CA LEU A 48 -36.44 5.67 -12.21
C LEU A 48 -36.14 6.73 -11.16
N SER A 49 -34.86 7.00 -10.95
CA SER A 49 -34.35 8.02 -10.03
C SER A 49 -33.04 8.61 -10.55
N THR A 50 -32.86 9.91 -10.35
CA THR A 50 -31.60 10.62 -10.58
C THR A 50 -30.63 10.45 -9.41
N GLU A 51 -29.32 10.40 -9.68
CA GLU A 51 -28.30 10.53 -8.62
C GLU A 51 -28.16 12.00 -8.15
N ASP A 52 -27.78 12.22 -6.88
CA ASP A 52 -27.33 13.53 -6.38
C ASP A 52 -26.07 13.97 -7.15
N VAL A 53 -26.08 15.18 -7.71
CA VAL A 53 -24.95 15.73 -8.47
C VAL A 53 -24.11 16.63 -7.57
N TYR A 54 -22.79 16.43 -7.57
CA TYR A 54 -21.85 17.12 -6.67
C TYR A 54 -20.79 17.91 -7.45
N VAL A 55 -20.61 19.19 -7.12
CA VAL A 55 -19.82 20.15 -7.93
C VAL A 55 -18.90 21.03 -7.09
N ASN A 56 -17.83 21.54 -7.72
CA ASN A 56 -17.00 22.59 -7.13
C ASN A 56 -17.76 23.93 -7.10
N ASN A 57 -17.45 24.74 -6.08
CA ASN A 57 -17.84 26.15 -5.90
C ASN A 57 -17.42 27.10 -7.05
N THR A 58 -16.68 26.62 -8.05
CA THR A 58 -16.30 27.36 -9.25
C THR A 58 -17.38 27.38 -10.34
N LEU A 59 -18.41 26.51 -10.23
CA LEU A 59 -19.52 26.44 -11.18
C LEU A 59 -20.49 27.61 -10.96
N LYS A 60 -20.87 28.32 -12.03
CA LYS A 60 -21.85 29.41 -11.94
C LYS A 60 -23.27 28.89 -12.17
N PRO A 61 -24.31 29.56 -11.66
CA PRO A 61 -25.71 29.22 -11.97
C PRO A 61 -26.01 29.18 -13.48
N THR A 62 -25.34 30.02 -14.27
CA THR A 62 -25.44 30.07 -15.74
C THR A 62 -24.87 28.86 -16.45
N ASP A 63 -23.97 28.13 -15.79
CA ASP A 63 -23.25 27.00 -16.40
C ASP A 63 -24.08 25.71 -16.28
N VAL A 64 -25.08 25.69 -15.38
CA VAL A 64 -26.09 24.63 -15.23
C VAL A 64 -27.14 24.76 -16.33
N ASN A 65 -26.73 24.41 -17.55
CA ASN A 65 -27.52 24.51 -18.78
C ASN A 65 -27.84 23.11 -19.37
N PRO A 66 -28.61 23.00 -20.46
CA PRO A 66 -28.96 21.70 -21.06
C PRO A 66 -27.80 20.74 -21.34
N ALA A 67 -26.71 21.23 -21.95
CA ALA A 67 -25.54 20.40 -22.28
C ALA A 67 -24.79 19.97 -21.00
N TRP A 68 -24.80 20.81 -19.96
CA TRP A 68 -24.26 20.45 -18.65
C TRP A 68 -25.10 19.35 -17.98
N VAL A 69 -26.43 19.45 -18.01
CA VAL A 69 -27.33 18.42 -17.44
C VAL A 69 -27.17 17.09 -18.16
N GLU A 70 -27.16 17.09 -19.50
CA GLU A 70 -26.92 15.87 -20.30
C GLU A 70 -25.57 15.20 -19.98
N SER A 71 -24.55 16.00 -19.63
CA SER A 71 -23.20 15.51 -19.32
C SER A 71 -23.00 15.04 -17.88
N ASN A 72 -23.83 15.50 -16.92
CA ASN A 72 -23.60 15.30 -15.48
C ASN A 72 -24.73 14.54 -14.76
N LEU A 73 -25.95 14.54 -15.29
CA LEU A 73 -27.10 13.89 -14.65
C LEU A 73 -27.14 12.39 -14.97
N LYS A 74 -27.03 11.56 -13.93
CA LYS A 74 -27.11 10.10 -14.01
C LYS A 74 -28.47 9.58 -13.57
N LEU A 75 -28.83 8.41 -14.10
CA LEU A 75 -30.04 7.66 -13.82
C LEU A 75 -29.69 6.24 -13.39
N ASN A 76 -30.57 5.61 -12.61
CA ASN A 76 -30.45 4.21 -12.23
C ASN A 76 -30.69 3.21 -13.38
N GLU A 77 -31.46 3.59 -14.42
CA GLU A 77 -31.59 2.88 -15.69
C GLU A 77 -31.62 3.88 -16.86
N GLY A 78 -31.05 3.49 -18.01
CA GLY A 78 -30.95 4.33 -19.19
C GLY A 78 -29.95 5.48 -19.05
N ARG A 79 -30.11 6.52 -19.86
CA ARG A 79 -29.33 7.77 -19.81
C ARG A 79 -30.17 8.96 -20.27
N VAL A 80 -29.74 10.16 -19.89
CA VAL A 80 -30.12 11.39 -20.59
C VAL A 80 -29.49 11.39 -21.99
N SER A 81 -30.21 11.88 -22.98
CA SER A 81 -29.76 12.01 -24.38
C SER A 81 -30.28 13.31 -25.00
N GLY A 82 -30.25 14.38 -24.22
CA GLY A 82 -30.80 15.69 -24.51
C GLY A 82 -31.57 16.25 -23.32
N ALA A 83 -31.50 17.57 -23.11
CA ALA A 83 -32.23 18.27 -22.06
C ALA A 83 -32.83 19.59 -22.57
N SER A 84 -33.86 20.08 -21.89
CA SER A 84 -34.45 21.40 -22.08
C SER A 84 -34.96 21.95 -20.73
N ASP A 85 -35.33 23.23 -20.71
CA ASP A 85 -36.04 23.86 -19.59
C ASP A 85 -35.31 23.82 -18.23
N VAL A 86 -33.97 23.67 -18.29
CA VAL A 86 -33.09 23.55 -17.12
C VAL A 86 -33.20 24.81 -16.27
N THR A 87 -33.58 24.62 -15.02
CA THR A 87 -33.92 25.68 -14.08
C THR A 87 -33.43 25.31 -12.68
N ILE A 88 -32.58 26.13 -12.09
CA ILE A 88 -32.27 26.05 -10.66
C ILE A 88 -33.41 26.74 -9.89
N GLN A 89 -33.96 26.06 -8.89
CA GLN A 89 -34.97 26.62 -7.99
C GLN A 89 -34.43 27.88 -7.29
N ASP A 90 -35.31 28.85 -7.05
CA ASP A 90 -35.03 30.15 -6.42
C ASP A 90 -34.03 31.06 -7.18
N LYS A 91 -33.49 30.61 -8.33
CA LYS A 91 -32.64 31.37 -9.27
C LYS A 91 -31.50 32.13 -8.58
N PRO A 92 -30.64 31.45 -7.82
CA PRO A 92 -29.56 32.09 -7.07
C PRO A 92 -28.56 32.80 -8.00
N SER A 93 -27.99 33.92 -7.54
CA SER A 93 -26.94 34.66 -8.25
C SER A 93 -25.57 33.98 -8.17
N THR A 94 -25.33 33.14 -7.15
CA THR A 94 -24.11 32.37 -6.93
C THR A 94 -24.43 30.97 -6.40
N LEU A 95 -23.54 30.00 -6.69
CA LEU A 95 -23.58 28.67 -6.09
C LEU A 95 -22.58 28.63 -4.92
N GLU A 96 -23.09 28.72 -3.69
CA GLU A 96 -22.28 28.80 -2.47
C GLU A 96 -21.86 27.41 -1.99
N GLY A 97 -20.60 27.28 -1.55
CA GLY A 97 -20.08 26.04 -0.97
C GLY A 97 -20.90 25.57 0.24
N GLY A 98 -21.14 24.26 0.33
CA GLY A 98 -21.92 23.63 1.39
C GLY A 98 -23.44 23.70 1.19
N LYS A 99 -23.94 24.50 0.24
CA LYS A 99 -25.37 24.55 -0.08
C LYS A 99 -25.77 23.47 -1.10
N SER A 100 -27.06 23.11 -1.06
CA SER A 100 -27.72 22.23 -2.01
C SER A 100 -28.85 22.99 -2.70
N TYR A 101 -28.99 22.80 -4.00
CA TYR A 101 -29.97 23.48 -4.84
C TYR A 101 -30.81 22.46 -5.61
N THR A 102 -32.13 22.62 -5.66
CA THR A 102 -32.99 21.83 -6.53
C THR A 102 -32.80 22.29 -7.98
N VAL A 103 -32.60 21.36 -8.90
CA VAL A 103 -32.57 21.63 -10.35
C VAL A 103 -33.67 20.83 -11.02
N THR A 104 -34.57 21.53 -11.71
CA THR A 104 -35.61 20.95 -12.55
C THR A 104 -35.19 21.02 -14.02
N ALA A 105 -35.52 19.99 -14.78
CA ALA A 105 -35.28 19.93 -16.23
C ALA A 105 -36.33 19.05 -16.91
N ASN A 106 -36.54 19.25 -18.20
CA ASN A 106 -37.08 18.22 -19.07
C ASN A 106 -35.90 17.49 -19.73
N VAL A 107 -35.94 16.16 -19.76
CA VAL A 107 -34.90 15.33 -20.39
C VAL A 107 -35.50 14.38 -21.41
N ALA A 108 -34.80 14.21 -22.53
CA ALA A 108 -34.97 13.08 -23.41
C ALA A 108 -34.19 11.89 -22.83
N LEU A 109 -34.83 10.73 -22.74
CA LEU A 109 -34.23 9.50 -22.22
C LEU A 109 -33.98 8.51 -23.36
N ALA A 110 -32.88 7.75 -23.24
CA ALA A 110 -32.53 6.67 -24.17
C ALA A 110 -31.87 5.49 -23.45
N GLY A 111 -31.97 4.30 -24.05
CA GLY A 111 -31.40 3.07 -23.48
C GLY A 111 -32.24 2.44 -22.37
N LEU A 112 -33.53 2.76 -22.31
CA LEU A 112 -34.53 2.04 -21.53
C LEU A 112 -34.96 0.76 -22.26
N THR A 113 -35.65 -0.15 -21.56
CA THR A 113 -36.32 -1.29 -22.20
C THR A 113 -37.57 -0.80 -22.95
N GLY A 114 -37.63 -1.03 -24.27
CA GLY A 114 -38.76 -0.60 -25.10
C GLY A 114 -40.10 -1.20 -24.67
N TYR A 115 -41.19 -0.44 -24.85
CA TYR A 115 -42.57 -0.77 -24.45
C TYR A 115 -42.83 -0.98 -22.95
N LYS A 116 -41.82 -0.94 -22.08
CA LYS A 116 -42.02 -1.01 -20.62
C LYS A 116 -42.52 0.33 -20.04
N TYR A 117 -43.27 0.22 -18.95
CA TYR A 117 -43.71 1.36 -18.16
C TYR A 117 -42.69 1.70 -17.08
N TYR A 118 -42.46 3.00 -16.89
CA TYR A 118 -41.52 3.58 -15.95
C TYR A 118 -42.21 4.62 -15.08
N LYS A 119 -41.76 4.79 -13.83
CA LYS A 119 -42.22 5.82 -12.88
C LYS A 119 -41.06 6.76 -12.52
N MET A 120 -41.24 8.06 -12.68
CA MET A 120 -40.27 9.11 -12.33
C MET A 120 -40.98 10.16 -11.46
N GLY A 121 -40.57 10.31 -10.19
CA GLY A 121 -41.43 10.95 -9.19
C GLY A 121 -42.80 10.27 -9.19
N ASP A 122 -43.91 11.01 -9.19
CA ASP A 122 -45.26 10.44 -9.34
C ASP A 122 -45.75 10.24 -10.77
N LYS A 123 -44.95 10.59 -11.78
CA LYS A 123 -45.34 10.49 -13.20
C LYS A 123 -44.97 9.12 -13.78
N THR A 124 -45.96 8.40 -14.31
CA THR A 124 -45.75 7.17 -15.10
C THR A 124 -45.75 7.46 -16.60
N PHE A 125 -44.82 6.85 -17.34
CA PHE A 125 -44.76 6.91 -18.80
C PHE A 125 -44.35 5.56 -19.39
N GLN A 126 -44.58 5.36 -20.70
CA GLN A 126 -44.12 4.18 -21.42
C GLN A 126 -42.90 4.54 -22.28
N ALA A 127 -41.87 3.70 -22.29
CA ALA A 127 -40.76 3.84 -23.23
C ALA A 127 -41.22 3.44 -24.65
N GLY A 128 -40.84 4.23 -25.65
CA GLY A 128 -41.11 3.93 -27.06
C GLY A 128 -40.39 2.68 -27.55
N PRO A 129 -40.66 2.22 -28.80
CA PRO A 129 -40.14 0.96 -29.34
C PRO A 129 -38.62 0.82 -29.23
N ASN A 130 -37.89 1.92 -29.41
CA ASN A 130 -36.42 1.97 -29.41
C ASN A 130 -35.82 2.26 -28.02
N GLY A 131 -36.58 2.11 -26.94
CA GLY A 131 -36.08 2.35 -25.58
C GLY A 131 -35.86 3.83 -25.25
N THR A 132 -36.71 4.71 -25.79
CA THR A 132 -36.60 6.17 -25.66
C THR A 132 -37.87 6.80 -25.07
N ALA A 133 -37.72 7.96 -24.42
CA ALA A 133 -38.83 8.81 -23.99
C ALA A 133 -38.48 10.28 -24.27
N GLY A 134 -39.32 10.99 -25.05
CA GLY A 134 -38.93 12.28 -25.64
C GLY A 134 -38.93 13.49 -24.69
N SER A 135 -39.72 13.44 -23.62
CA SER A 135 -39.73 14.46 -22.57
C SER A 135 -40.19 13.86 -21.25
N VAL A 136 -39.27 13.76 -20.30
CA VAL A 136 -39.52 13.34 -18.92
C VAL A 136 -39.06 14.48 -18.02
N ASN A 137 -39.95 14.97 -17.18
CA ASN A 137 -39.64 16.03 -16.24
C ASN A 137 -38.95 15.46 -15.00
N VAL A 138 -37.74 15.90 -14.72
CA VAL A 138 -36.88 15.44 -13.61
C VAL A 138 -36.58 16.57 -12.64
N SER A 139 -36.39 16.21 -11.38
CA SER A 139 -35.93 17.10 -10.31
C SER A 139 -34.80 16.39 -9.57
N PHE A 140 -33.64 17.02 -9.49
CA PHE A 140 -32.45 16.45 -8.85
C PHE A 140 -31.75 17.50 -7.98
N LYS A 141 -30.88 17.03 -7.10
CA LYS A 141 -30.16 17.87 -6.14
C LYS A 141 -28.75 18.14 -6.63
N LEU A 142 -28.42 19.43 -6.75
CA LEU A 142 -27.09 19.95 -7.04
C LEU A 142 -26.44 20.40 -5.74
N THR A 143 -25.45 19.64 -5.24
CA THR A 143 -24.72 19.95 -4.01
C THR A 143 -23.36 20.56 -4.34
N VAL A 144 -23.06 21.73 -3.77
CA VAL A 144 -21.78 22.43 -3.97
C VAL A 144 -20.84 22.09 -2.82
N PHE A 145 -19.61 21.71 -3.11
CA PHE A 145 -18.61 21.42 -2.08
C PHE A 145 -18.22 22.70 -1.30
N ASP A 146 -18.25 22.63 0.04
CA ASP A 146 -17.51 23.59 0.86
C ASP A 146 -16.05 23.14 0.97
N GLN A 147 -15.21 23.66 0.07
CA GLN A 147 -13.78 23.38 0.04
C GLN A 147 -13.04 23.83 1.33
N ASN A 148 -13.64 24.70 2.15
CA ASN A 148 -13.07 25.13 3.43
C ASN A 148 -13.42 24.17 4.58
N ALA A 149 -14.43 23.31 4.42
CA ALA A 149 -14.87 22.42 5.49
C ALA A 149 -13.78 21.40 5.84
N ALA A 150 -13.63 21.18 7.15
CA ALA A 150 -12.65 20.27 7.73
C ALA A 150 -12.89 18.80 7.34
N GLY A 151 -11.99 17.94 7.80
CA GLY A 151 -12.01 16.51 7.56
C GLY A 151 -11.30 16.09 6.27
N ASN A 152 -10.68 14.92 6.31
CA ASN A 152 -9.96 14.33 5.19
C ASN A 152 -10.39 12.86 5.06
N PRO A 153 -10.83 12.40 3.87
CA PRO A 153 -11.30 11.03 3.70
C PRO A 153 -10.16 10.01 3.78
N TYR A 154 -10.45 8.83 4.32
CA TYR A 154 -9.50 7.71 4.42
C TYR A 154 -10.19 6.35 4.25
N PHE A 155 -9.40 5.34 3.91
CA PHE A 155 -9.80 3.94 3.89
C PHE A 155 -9.20 3.19 5.08
N THR A 156 -9.87 2.12 5.52
CA THR A 156 -9.33 1.19 6.51
C THR A 156 -9.43 -0.27 6.03
N ASP A 157 -8.64 -1.14 6.66
CA ASP A 157 -8.91 -2.57 6.66
C ASP A 157 -10.21 -2.90 7.45
N LYS A 158 -10.59 -4.18 7.50
CA LYS A 158 -11.76 -4.65 8.25
C LYS A 158 -11.61 -4.62 9.78
N ASN A 159 -10.43 -4.26 10.29
CA ASN A 159 -10.16 -4.03 11.71
C ASN A 159 -10.11 -2.54 12.05
N ASN A 160 -10.46 -1.66 11.10
CA ASN A 160 -10.42 -0.21 11.17
C ASN A 160 -9.01 0.44 11.27
N ASN A 161 -7.96 -0.29 10.85
CA ASN A 161 -6.63 0.29 10.67
C ASN A 161 -6.57 1.12 9.38
N PRO A 162 -6.15 2.40 9.38
CA PRO A 162 -6.00 3.20 8.16
C PRO A 162 -5.00 2.59 7.16
N ILE A 163 -5.35 2.59 5.86
CA ILE A 163 -4.54 1.98 4.79
C ILE A 163 -4.59 2.77 3.48
N SER A 164 -3.50 2.69 2.72
CA SER A 164 -3.45 3.05 1.29
C SER A 164 -3.29 1.82 0.37
N ILE A 165 -3.02 0.64 0.94
CA ILE A 165 -2.96 -0.66 0.25
C ILE A 165 -3.65 -1.70 1.14
N VAL A 166 -4.54 -2.52 0.57
CA VAL A 166 -5.22 -3.58 1.34
C VAL A 166 -4.23 -4.68 1.77
N PRO A 167 -4.13 -4.99 3.07
CA PRO A 167 -3.24 -6.03 3.57
C PRO A 167 -3.82 -7.43 3.33
N SER A 168 -3.54 -8.02 2.16
CA SER A 168 -3.89 -9.43 1.88
C SER A 168 -2.69 -10.27 1.45
N ALA A 169 -2.37 -11.27 2.28
CA ALA A 169 -1.35 -12.28 2.02
C ALA A 169 -1.73 -13.30 0.94
N ASN A 170 -2.94 -13.22 0.35
CA ASN A 170 -3.41 -14.08 -0.75
C ASN A 170 -4.00 -13.30 -1.93
N GLY A 171 -4.02 -11.96 -1.85
CA GLY A 171 -4.85 -11.10 -2.70
C GLY A 171 -6.33 -11.18 -2.35
N ILE A 172 -7.15 -10.37 -3.00
CA ILE A 172 -8.61 -10.40 -2.89
C ILE A 172 -9.16 -11.21 -4.06
N ALA A 173 -9.90 -12.27 -3.75
CA ALA A 173 -10.51 -13.14 -4.76
C ALA A 173 -11.78 -12.50 -5.34
N VAL A 174 -11.91 -12.56 -6.67
CA VAL A 174 -13.17 -12.25 -7.35
C VAL A 174 -14.06 -13.49 -7.25
N ASN A 175 -15.24 -13.35 -6.65
CA ASN A 175 -16.20 -14.44 -6.45
C ASN A 175 -17.45 -14.20 -7.33
N PRO A 176 -17.38 -14.38 -8.66
CA PRO A 176 -18.49 -14.13 -9.57
C PRO A 176 -19.59 -15.19 -9.42
N LYS A 177 -20.81 -14.86 -9.86
CA LYS A 177 -21.91 -15.85 -9.93
C LYS A 177 -21.65 -16.96 -10.95
N ASP A 178 -20.95 -16.66 -12.06
CA ASP A 178 -20.40 -17.65 -12.98
C ASP A 178 -18.86 -17.59 -12.96
N PRO A 179 -18.17 -18.60 -12.40
CA PRO A 179 -16.71 -18.69 -12.43
C PRO A 179 -16.05 -18.65 -13.82
N LYS A 180 -16.82 -18.88 -14.90
CA LYS A 180 -16.33 -18.79 -16.29
C LYS A 180 -16.42 -17.39 -16.88
N ASN A 181 -17.30 -16.54 -16.34
CA ASN A 181 -17.60 -15.20 -16.87
C ASN A 181 -17.64 -14.14 -15.74
N PRO A 182 -16.52 -13.85 -15.07
CA PRO A 182 -16.46 -12.76 -14.09
C PRO A 182 -16.64 -11.40 -14.75
N THR A 183 -17.41 -10.52 -14.11
CA THR A 183 -17.74 -9.19 -14.63
C THR A 183 -16.96 -8.06 -13.96
N LEU A 184 -16.94 -6.88 -14.58
CA LEU A 184 -16.49 -5.63 -13.96
C LEU A 184 -17.19 -5.34 -12.62
N SER A 185 -18.46 -5.74 -12.48
CA SER A 185 -19.23 -5.55 -11.24
C SER A 185 -18.79 -6.50 -10.12
N ASP A 186 -18.43 -7.74 -10.44
CA ASP A 186 -17.90 -8.70 -9.46
C ASP A 186 -16.53 -8.25 -8.94
N ILE A 187 -15.69 -7.68 -9.81
CA ILE A 187 -14.38 -7.12 -9.46
C ILE A 187 -14.52 -5.90 -8.54
N LEU A 188 -15.42 -4.97 -8.87
CA LEU A 188 -15.69 -3.78 -8.05
C LEU A 188 -16.20 -4.19 -6.66
N LYS A 189 -17.23 -5.04 -6.58
CA LYS A 189 -17.80 -5.54 -5.32
C LYS A 189 -16.78 -6.30 -4.47
N ALA A 190 -15.90 -7.09 -5.08
CA ALA A 190 -14.83 -7.77 -4.35
C ALA A 190 -13.82 -6.78 -3.76
N ALA A 191 -13.46 -5.73 -4.51
CA ALA A 191 -12.56 -4.68 -4.04
C ALA A 191 -13.17 -3.83 -2.92
N GLU A 192 -14.41 -3.35 -3.09
CA GLU A 192 -15.16 -2.61 -2.07
C GLU A 192 -15.38 -3.45 -0.81
N GLY A 193 -15.71 -4.73 -0.98
CA GLY A 193 -15.86 -5.70 0.09
C GLY A 193 -14.59 -5.94 0.92
N ALA A 194 -13.41 -5.52 0.44
CA ALA A 194 -12.14 -5.66 1.16
C ALA A 194 -11.81 -4.49 2.11
N VAL A 195 -12.50 -3.35 2.00
CA VAL A 195 -12.19 -2.10 2.74
C VAL A 195 -13.38 -1.56 3.51
N ASN A 196 -13.14 -0.64 4.46
CA ASN A 196 -14.15 0.31 4.92
C ASN A 196 -13.72 1.72 4.48
N PHE A 197 -14.67 2.62 4.26
CA PHE A 197 -14.42 4.01 3.83
C PHE A 197 -15.00 5.00 4.84
N TYR A 198 -14.23 6.04 5.17
CA TYR A 198 -14.63 7.11 6.08
C TYR A 198 -14.40 8.49 5.44
N PRO A 199 -15.40 9.37 5.34
CA PRO A 199 -15.24 10.72 4.77
C PRO A 199 -14.48 11.69 5.69
N ASP A 200 -14.57 11.48 7.00
CA ASP A 200 -13.76 12.12 8.03
C ASP A 200 -13.70 11.21 9.28
N SER A 201 -12.69 11.46 10.11
CA SER A 201 -12.48 10.92 11.46
C SER A 201 -13.71 11.02 12.39
N ASN A 202 -14.54 12.05 12.24
CA ASN A 202 -15.75 12.25 13.05
C ASN A 202 -17.02 11.66 12.40
N GLY A 203 -16.88 10.93 11.28
CA GLY A 203 -18.00 10.56 10.40
C GLY A 203 -18.42 11.71 9.48
N GLY A 204 -19.46 11.48 8.67
CA GLY A 204 -19.99 12.47 7.72
C GLY A 204 -20.61 11.82 6.48
N SER A 205 -20.90 12.63 5.46
CA SER A 205 -21.37 12.12 4.16
C SER A 205 -20.20 11.85 3.21
N GLY A 206 -20.20 10.69 2.57
CA GLY A 206 -19.18 10.31 1.60
C GLY A 206 -19.51 9.01 0.89
N SER A 207 -18.75 8.70 -0.16
CA SER A 207 -18.99 7.52 -1.00
C SER A 207 -17.69 7.04 -1.62
N ILE A 208 -17.59 5.73 -1.89
CA ILE A 208 -16.68 5.23 -2.92
C ILE A 208 -17.31 5.64 -4.26
N ILE A 209 -16.52 6.28 -5.14
CA ILE A 209 -16.99 6.85 -6.41
C ILE A 209 -16.39 6.15 -7.64
N THR A 210 -15.67 5.05 -7.45
CA THR A 210 -15.11 4.22 -8.53
C THR A 210 -16.22 3.44 -9.24
N THR A 211 -16.30 3.58 -10.55
CA THR A 211 -17.29 2.92 -11.40
C THR A 211 -16.70 1.70 -12.12
N THR A 212 -17.56 0.87 -12.72
CA THR A 212 -17.13 -0.22 -13.61
C THR A 212 -16.34 0.29 -14.83
N SER A 213 -16.56 1.53 -15.27
CA SER A 213 -15.77 2.18 -16.35
C SER A 213 -14.33 2.48 -15.91
N ASP A 214 -14.15 2.93 -14.67
CA ASP A 214 -12.84 3.13 -14.07
C ASP A 214 -12.10 1.80 -13.94
N ILE A 215 -12.78 0.75 -13.45
CA ILE A 215 -12.24 -0.62 -13.39
C ILE A 215 -11.83 -1.09 -14.80
N ALA A 216 -12.69 -0.93 -15.80
CA ALA A 216 -12.37 -1.33 -17.19
C ALA A 216 -11.13 -0.60 -17.73
N THR A 217 -10.93 0.66 -17.35
CA THR A 217 -9.77 1.48 -17.73
C THR A 217 -8.50 1.01 -17.01
N GLN A 218 -8.57 0.77 -15.69
CA GLN A 218 -7.47 0.25 -14.88
C GLN A 218 -7.03 -1.16 -15.32
N LEU A 219 -7.97 -2.02 -15.72
CA LEU A 219 -7.67 -3.37 -16.21
C LEU A 219 -6.98 -3.33 -17.58
N LYS A 220 -7.47 -2.51 -18.51
CA LYS A 220 -6.82 -2.30 -19.83
C LYS A 220 -5.40 -1.76 -19.70
N ALA A 221 -5.17 -0.82 -18.78
CA ALA A 221 -3.82 -0.30 -18.48
C ALA A 221 -2.86 -1.37 -17.92
N GLN A 222 -3.39 -2.46 -17.38
CA GLN A 222 -2.63 -3.63 -16.92
C GLN A 222 -2.59 -4.78 -17.96
N ASN A 223 -3.00 -4.52 -19.21
CA ASN A 223 -3.10 -5.48 -20.31
C ASN A 223 -4.10 -6.63 -20.07
N ILE A 224 -5.09 -6.43 -19.19
CA ILE A 224 -6.15 -7.40 -18.91
C ILE A 224 -7.29 -7.23 -19.92
N THR A 225 -7.75 -8.34 -20.49
CA THR A 225 -8.79 -8.33 -21.54
C THR A 225 -10.17 -8.10 -20.94
N VAL A 226 -10.84 -7.05 -21.42
CA VAL A 226 -12.23 -6.68 -21.07
C VAL A 226 -13.07 -6.67 -22.35
N LYS A 227 -14.20 -7.37 -22.37
CA LYS A 227 -15.10 -7.56 -23.52
C LYS A 227 -16.55 -7.26 -23.10
N GLY A 228 -16.98 -6.01 -23.32
CA GLY A 228 -18.18 -5.49 -22.63
C GLY A 228 -17.94 -5.51 -21.12
N ASP A 229 -18.92 -5.99 -20.35
CA ASP A 229 -18.77 -6.16 -18.90
C ASP A 229 -17.96 -7.40 -18.49
N ASN A 230 -17.72 -8.35 -19.40
CA ASN A 230 -17.01 -9.59 -19.09
C ASN A 230 -15.49 -9.38 -19.10
N VAL A 231 -14.80 -9.95 -18.11
CA VAL A 231 -13.35 -9.82 -17.92
C VAL A 231 -12.69 -11.19 -18.03
N THR A 232 -11.61 -11.30 -18.80
CA THR A 232 -10.74 -12.48 -18.74
C THR A 232 -9.70 -12.27 -17.65
N LEU A 233 -10.00 -12.74 -16.43
CA LEU A 233 -9.10 -12.60 -15.28
C LEU A 233 -7.73 -13.28 -15.58
N PRO A 234 -6.60 -12.56 -15.38
CA PRO A 234 -5.28 -13.07 -15.70
C PRO A 234 -4.90 -14.26 -14.81
N SER A 235 -3.86 -15.02 -15.18
CA SER A 235 -3.30 -16.08 -14.32
C SER A 235 -2.40 -15.54 -13.19
N GLY A 236 -1.95 -14.29 -13.30
CA GLY A 236 -1.23 -13.56 -12.25
C GLY A 236 -2.15 -12.75 -11.34
N SER A 237 -1.56 -12.09 -10.36
CA SER A 237 -2.22 -11.03 -9.58
C SER A 237 -2.35 -9.73 -10.39
N PHE A 238 -3.24 -8.83 -9.96
CA PHE A 238 -3.41 -7.49 -10.55
C PHE A 238 -3.87 -6.47 -9.51
N ASN A 239 -3.83 -5.18 -9.82
CA ASN A 239 -4.30 -4.10 -8.94
C ASN A 239 -5.69 -3.62 -9.33
N VAL A 240 -6.49 -3.20 -8.34
CA VAL A 240 -7.64 -2.30 -8.49
C VAL A 240 -7.44 -1.12 -7.54
N THR A 241 -7.69 0.10 -8.00
CA THR A 241 -7.65 1.30 -7.16
C THR A 241 -9.06 1.84 -6.97
N LEU A 242 -9.49 1.91 -5.71
CA LEU A 242 -10.74 2.56 -5.31
C LEU A 242 -10.47 4.02 -4.95
N THR A 243 -11.43 4.89 -5.27
CA THR A 243 -11.43 6.32 -4.96
C THR A 243 -12.60 6.63 -4.04
N GLY A 244 -12.32 7.13 -2.85
CA GLY A 244 -13.33 7.60 -1.89
C GLY A 244 -13.42 9.12 -1.92
N ARG A 245 -14.62 9.68 -1.73
CA ARG A 245 -14.87 11.13 -1.70
C ARG A 245 -15.62 11.54 -0.44
N ASN A 246 -15.19 12.61 0.21
CA ASN A 246 -15.97 13.34 1.19
C ASN A 246 -16.98 14.23 0.44
N ASN A 247 -18.27 14.00 0.64
CA ASN A 247 -19.32 14.68 -0.14
C ASN A 247 -19.61 16.12 0.36
N THR A 248 -19.05 16.53 1.49
CA THR A 248 -19.14 17.91 2.01
C THR A 248 -18.09 18.82 1.39
N ASN A 249 -16.80 18.41 1.40
CA ASN A 249 -15.68 19.25 0.93
C ASN A 249 -15.06 18.83 -0.41
N GLY A 250 -15.55 17.75 -1.02
CA GLY A 250 -15.11 17.29 -2.34
C GLY A 250 -13.74 16.65 -2.39
N LYS A 251 -12.99 16.62 -1.27
CA LYS A 251 -11.69 15.95 -1.19
C LYS A 251 -11.84 14.47 -1.50
N THR A 252 -10.83 13.91 -2.14
CA THR A 252 -10.73 12.49 -2.48
C THR A 252 -9.52 11.83 -1.84
N THR A 253 -9.58 10.51 -1.75
CA THR A 253 -8.51 9.63 -1.27
C THR A 253 -8.57 8.32 -2.07
N THR A 254 -7.49 7.52 -2.06
CA THR A 254 -7.44 6.26 -2.80
C THR A 254 -6.86 5.11 -1.97
N VAL A 255 -7.28 3.89 -2.30
CA VAL A 255 -6.70 2.65 -1.76
C VAL A 255 -6.49 1.65 -2.89
N THR A 256 -5.32 1.01 -2.92
CA THR A 256 -5.02 -0.05 -3.89
C THR A 256 -5.33 -1.42 -3.28
N VAL A 257 -6.22 -2.15 -3.94
CA VAL A 257 -6.58 -3.53 -3.63
C VAL A 257 -5.77 -4.48 -4.52
N PRO A 258 -4.91 -5.35 -3.96
CA PRO A 258 -4.24 -6.39 -4.73
C PRO A 258 -5.22 -7.55 -4.96
N MET A 259 -5.64 -7.73 -6.21
CA MET A 259 -6.60 -8.75 -6.64
C MET A 259 -5.92 -10.04 -7.07
N LYS A 260 -6.60 -11.16 -6.83
CA LYS A 260 -6.16 -12.51 -7.20
C LYS A 260 -6.77 -12.94 -8.54
N GLY A 261 -5.93 -13.37 -9.48
CA GLY A 261 -6.34 -13.90 -10.78
C GLY A 261 -6.67 -15.40 -10.80
N THR A 262 -7.08 -15.89 -11.97
CA THR A 262 -7.54 -17.25 -12.24
C THR A 262 -6.42 -18.26 -12.04
N GLY A 263 -6.52 -19.11 -11.03
CA GLY A 263 -5.46 -20.08 -10.71
C GLY A 263 -4.14 -19.43 -10.27
N ALA A 264 -4.17 -18.16 -9.83
CA ALA A 264 -3.00 -17.46 -9.32
C ALA A 264 -2.43 -18.19 -8.09
N SER A 265 -1.39 -18.98 -8.33
CA SER A 265 -0.60 -19.65 -7.30
C SER A 265 0.10 -18.60 -6.44
N THR A 266 0.29 -18.93 -5.15
CA THR A 266 1.09 -18.17 -4.18
C THR A 266 2.60 -18.32 -4.48
N SER A 267 2.99 -18.25 -5.75
CA SER A 267 4.32 -18.60 -6.25
C SER A 267 4.81 -17.66 -7.35
N THR A 268 4.70 -16.34 -7.13
CA THR A 268 5.76 -15.45 -7.62
C THR A 268 7.09 -15.97 -7.09
N ALA A 269 8.03 -16.26 -7.99
CA ALA A 269 9.26 -16.96 -7.62
C ALA A 269 10.14 -16.14 -6.65
N GLY A 270 10.20 -14.82 -6.84
CA GLY A 270 10.93 -13.90 -5.97
C GLY A 270 10.19 -13.53 -4.66
N ALA A 271 10.95 -13.01 -3.70
CA ALA A 271 10.40 -12.20 -2.61
C ALA A 271 9.84 -10.86 -3.15
N PRO A 272 8.96 -10.16 -2.41
CA PRO A 272 8.56 -8.80 -2.76
C PRO A 272 9.76 -7.85 -2.83
N VAL A 273 9.63 -6.77 -3.59
CA VAL A 273 10.69 -5.75 -3.75
C VAL A 273 10.15 -4.40 -3.28
N ILE A 274 10.82 -3.80 -2.29
CA ILE A 274 10.54 -2.44 -1.83
C ILE A 274 11.13 -1.43 -2.81
N LYS A 275 10.41 -0.34 -3.04
CA LYS A 275 10.74 0.76 -3.94
C LYS A 275 10.53 2.09 -3.22
N VAL A 276 11.25 3.13 -3.64
CA VAL A 276 11.02 4.51 -3.23
C VAL A 276 10.69 5.34 -4.46
N ASN A 277 9.61 6.11 -4.44
CA ASN A 277 9.12 6.89 -5.59
C ASN A 277 9.05 6.07 -6.90
N SER A 278 8.60 4.81 -6.80
CA SER A 278 8.55 3.78 -7.88
C SER A 278 9.91 3.31 -8.44
N ALA A 279 11.03 3.91 -8.03
CA ALA A 279 12.38 3.47 -8.35
C ALA A 279 12.86 2.34 -7.42
N ASN A 280 13.81 1.53 -7.92
CA ASN A 280 14.51 0.55 -7.09
C ASN A 280 15.36 1.27 -6.04
N THR A 281 15.40 0.74 -4.81
CA THR A 281 16.16 1.32 -3.70
C THR A 281 17.08 0.28 -3.04
N THR A 282 18.06 0.73 -2.27
CA THR A 282 19.08 -0.10 -1.60
C THR A 282 19.03 0.10 -0.09
N ASN A 283 19.43 -0.94 0.66
CA ASN A 283 19.48 -0.88 2.11
C ASN A 283 20.49 0.19 2.58
N GLY A 284 20.07 1.03 3.53
CA GLY A 284 20.94 1.99 4.21
C GLY A 284 21.04 3.39 3.59
N GLN A 285 20.07 3.79 2.75
CA GLN A 285 19.91 5.19 2.32
C GLN A 285 19.76 6.15 3.51
N TYR A 286 20.15 7.42 3.35
CA TYR A 286 20.00 8.47 4.37
C TYR A 286 19.06 9.57 3.90
N TYR A 287 18.24 10.05 4.83
CA TYR A 287 17.38 11.21 4.62
C TYR A 287 17.54 12.19 5.79
N GLN A 288 17.84 13.45 5.49
CA GLN A 288 17.71 14.52 6.46
C GLN A 288 16.24 14.94 6.57
N VAL A 289 15.72 15.10 7.77
CA VAL A 289 14.34 15.54 8.04
C VAL A 289 14.40 16.76 8.95
N ALA A 290 13.64 17.81 8.64
CA ALA A 290 13.66 19.03 9.42
C ALA A 290 13.15 18.82 10.85
N GLN A 291 13.77 19.49 11.83
CA GLN A 291 13.29 19.48 13.22
C GLN A 291 11.85 20.00 13.29
N GLY A 292 10.98 19.28 13.99
CA GLY A 292 9.55 19.55 14.11
C GLY A 292 8.69 19.13 12.90
N ALA A 293 9.27 18.56 11.84
CA ALA A 293 8.49 18.08 10.70
C ALA A 293 7.60 16.87 11.05
N ALA A 294 6.46 16.73 10.37
CA ALA A 294 5.67 15.51 10.40
C ALA A 294 6.40 14.39 9.65
N PHE A 295 6.38 13.17 10.19
CA PHE A 295 7.11 12.04 9.64
C PHE A 295 6.26 10.75 9.67
N ASP A 296 5.88 10.28 8.48
CA ASP A 296 5.35 8.93 8.24
C ASP A 296 6.49 8.08 7.62
N PRO A 297 6.87 6.94 8.23
CA PRO A 297 7.97 6.10 7.74
C PRO A 297 7.75 5.49 6.34
N LEU A 298 6.55 5.59 5.77
CA LEU A 298 6.23 5.18 4.40
C LEU A 298 6.06 6.37 3.44
N ASN A 299 5.91 7.61 3.93
CA ASN A 299 5.60 8.78 3.11
C ASN A 299 5.94 10.11 3.82
N PHE A 300 7.22 10.48 3.84
CA PHE A 300 7.68 11.75 4.44
C PHE A 300 8.25 12.72 3.39
N VAL A 301 8.54 13.95 3.83
CA VAL A 301 9.26 14.96 3.06
C VAL A 301 10.58 15.24 3.76
N ASP A 302 11.68 15.22 3.02
CA ASP A 302 13.02 15.51 3.53
C ASP A 302 13.27 17.03 3.69
N SER A 303 14.43 17.42 4.22
CA SER A 303 14.80 18.84 4.35
C SER A 303 15.01 19.58 3.01
N ASN A 304 15.16 18.88 1.88
CA ASN A 304 15.16 19.47 0.54
C ASN A 304 13.75 19.80 0.04
N GLY A 305 12.69 19.33 0.72
CA GLY A 305 11.32 19.39 0.21
C GLY A 305 10.98 18.24 -0.75
N VAL A 306 11.84 17.22 -0.88
CA VAL A 306 11.58 16.04 -1.71
C VAL A 306 10.76 15.04 -0.92
N ARG A 307 9.65 14.58 -1.51
CA ARG A 307 8.82 13.50 -0.94
C ARG A 307 9.45 12.15 -1.22
N HIS A 308 9.48 11.27 -0.21
CA HIS A 308 9.95 9.89 -0.30
C HIS A 308 8.81 8.96 0.08
N GLN A 309 8.14 8.40 -0.94
CA GLN A 309 7.06 7.44 -0.78
C GLN A 309 7.58 6.01 -1.00
N PHE A 310 7.46 5.17 0.02
CA PHE A 310 7.85 3.76 -0.03
C PHE A 310 6.65 2.89 -0.44
N THR A 311 6.88 2.04 -1.43
CA THR A 311 5.91 1.05 -1.91
C THR A 311 6.60 -0.30 -2.03
N ALA A 312 5.83 -1.37 -2.25
CA ALA A 312 6.39 -2.66 -2.60
C ALA A 312 5.63 -3.30 -3.75
N GLN A 313 6.33 -4.11 -4.54
CA GLN A 313 5.76 -4.93 -5.61
C GLN A 313 6.01 -6.42 -5.34
N GLN A 314 5.14 -7.30 -5.86
CA GLN A 314 5.13 -8.74 -5.56
C GLN A 314 6.42 -9.50 -5.88
N SER A 315 7.20 -9.03 -6.85
CA SER A 315 8.60 -9.41 -7.10
C SER A 315 9.21 -8.48 -8.16
N SER A 316 10.50 -8.58 -8.49
CA SER A 316 11.12 -7.82 -9.59
C SER A 316 10.32 -7.89 -10.90
N ASN A 317 9.67 -9.03 -11.17
CA ASN A 317 8.97 -9.32 -12.43
C ASN A 317 7.44 -9.27 -12.30
N ASN A 318 6.88 -8.88 -11.14
CA ASN A 318 5.45 -8.70 -10.95
C ASN A 318 5.18 -7.34 -10.27
N PRO A 319 4.66 -6.33 -11.01
CA PRO A 319 4.43 -4.97 -10.53
C PRO A 319 3.12 -4.81 -9.72
N THR A 320 2.34 -5.88 -9.49
CA THR A 320 1.21 -5.84 -8.55
C THR A 320 1.72 -5.40 -7.17
N VAL A 321 0.96 -4.61 -6.42
CA VAL A 321 1.42 -4.13 -5.11
C VAL A 321 1.57 -5.27 -4.11
N ALA A 322 2.56 -5.14 -3.24
CA ALA A 322 2.75 -5.93 -2.03
C ALA A 322 2.51 -5.03 -0.82
N THR A 323 2.05 -5.60 0.29
CA THR A 323 1.87 -4.86 1.54
C THR A 323 3.24 -4.45 2.07
N VAL A 324 3.43 -3.18 2.44
CA VAL A 324 4.64 -2.67 3.09
C VAL A 324 4.28 -2.07 4.44
N THR A 325 5.11 -2.30 5.44
CA THR A 325 4.87 -1.92 6.85
C THR A 325 6.16 -1.42 7.48
N ALA A 326 6.08 -0.41 8.36
CA ALA A 326 7.22 0.02 9.16
C ALA A 326 7.33 -0.84 10.43
N THR A 327 8.07 -1.94 10.34
CA THR A 327 8.31 -2.88 11.46
C THR A 327 9.26 -2.33 12.52
N SER A 328 9.98 -1.24 12.23
CA SER A 328 10.61 -0.39 13.23
C SER A 328 10.53 1.08 12.80
N ASN A 329 9.99 1.95 13.66
CA ASN A 329 10.05 3.40 13.49
C ASN A 329 10.28 4.09 14.85
N PRO A 330 11.54 4.35 15.25
CA PRO A 330 11.87 5.07 16.48
C PRO A 330 11.99 6.60 16.28
N VAL A 331 11.61 7.13 15.11
CA VAL A 331 11.87 8.53 14.73
C VAL A 331 11.08 9.51 15.59
N SER A 332 11.78 10.45 16.22
CA SER A 332 11.19 11.66 16.79
C SER A 332 11.86 12.89 16.19
N THR A 333 11.09 13.74 15.53
CA THR A 333 11.61 14.95 14.86
C THR A 333 11.79 16.13 15.82
N SER A 334 11.49 15.97 17.12
CA SER A 334 11.52 17.04 18.13
C SER A 334 12.91 17.64 18.37
N GLU A 335 13.97 16.85 18.23
CA GLU A 335 15.35 17.22 18.58
C GLU A 335 16.30 17.09 17.40
N SER A 336 17.00 18.16 17.05
CA SER A 336 18.05 18.15 16.02
C SER A 336 19.32 17.42 16.46
N GLY A 337 20.06 16.84 15.52
CA GLY A 337 21.24 16.02 15.79
C GLY A 337 20.91 14.61 16.27
N ARG A 338 19.62 14.22 16.27
CA ARG A 338 19.18 12.84 16.48
C ARG A 338 19.29 12.04 15.19
N PHE A 339 19.58 10.75 15.35
CA PHE A 339 19.77 9.79 14.27
C PHE A 339 18.97 8.53 14.57
N TYR A 340 18.23 8.04 13.58
CA TYR A 340 17.29 6.94 13.73
C TYR A 340 17.39 5.95 12.58
N THR A 341 17.15 4.68 12.85
CA THR A 341 17.01 3.63 11.83
C THR A 341 15.54 3.23 11.72
N VAL A 342 14.94 3.46 10.55
CA VAL A 342 13.62 2.90 10.20
C VAL A 342 13.86 1.56 9.51
N THR A 343 13.05 0.56 9.83
CA THR A 343 13.03 -0.72 9.11
C THR A 343 11.63 -0.97 8.56
N LEU A 344 11.57 -1.12 7.25
CA LEU A 344 10.38 -1.52 6.51
C LEU A 344 10.43 -3.02 6.22
N THR A 345 9.28 -3.67 6.29
CA THR A 345 9.07 -5.05 5.82
C THR A 345 7.94 -5.06 4.79
N ALA A 346 8.23 -5.62 3.62
CA ALA A 346 7.24 -5.95 2.61
C ALA A 346 6.87 -7.43 2.66
N THR A 347 5.59 -7.73 2.42
CA THR A 347 5.03 -9.09 2.42
C THR A 347 4.27 -9.34 1.11
N GLY A 348 4.67 -10.39 0.40
CA GLY A 348 4.02 -10.79 -0.85
C GLY A 348 2.80 -11.69 -0.63
N MET A 349 2.00 -11.86 -1.68
CA MET A 349 0.92 -12.86 -1.80
C MET A 349 1.42 -14.31 -1.86
N ASN A 350 2.74 -14.50 -1.72
CA ASN A 350 3.41 -15.79 -1.57
C ASN A 350 3.89 -16.04 -0.13
N GLY A 351 3.53 -15.16 0.82
CA GLY A 351 3.99 -15.21 2.21
C GLY A 351 5.48 -14.91 2.40
N LYS A 352 6.26 -14.70 1.32
CA LYS A 352 7.66 -14.28 1.41
C LYS A 352 7.73 -12.81 1.80
N THR A 353 8.75 -12.49 2.59
CA THR A 353 9.03 -11.12 3.02
C THR A 353 10.33 -10.61 2.42
N SER A 354 10.50 -9.29 2.40
CA SER A 354 11.79 -8.62 2.24
C SER A 354 11.86 -7.39 3.14
N THR A 355 13.07 -6.96 3.47
CA THR A 355 13.32 -5.84 4.38
C THR A 355 14.16 -4.75 3.74
N LEU A 356 13.86 -3.51 4.11
CA LEU A 356 14.65 -2.33 3.76
C LEU A 356 14.80 -1.49 5.03
N SER A 357 16.04 -1.23 5.45
CA SER A 357 16.31 -0.19 6.46
C SER A 357 16.80 1.08 5.78
N TYR A 358 16.48 2.23 6.38
CA TYR A 358 17.03 3.52 6.02
C TYR A 358 17.23 4.39 7.27
N TYR A 359 18.03 5.43 7.11
CA TYR A 359 18.46 6.29 8.20
C TYR A 359 17.85 7.69 8.11
N VAL A 360 17.42 8.21 9.25
CA VAL A 360 16.84 9.55 9.38
C VAL A 360 17.73 10.41 10.27
N VAL A 361 18.16 11.55 9.76
CA VAL A 361 18.96 12.55 10.50
C VAL A 361 18.09 13.79 10.73
N ILE A 362 17.86 14.18 11.99
CA ILE A 362 17.04 15.36 12.27
C ILE A 362 17.88 16.63 12.19
N VAL A 363 17.60 17.49 11.20
CA VAL A 363 18.34 18.74 10.98
C VAL A 363 17.55 19.95 11.51
N GLY A 364 18.10 20.60 12.54
CA GLY A 364 17.58 21.84 13.10
C GLY A 364 18.16 23.08 12.41
N ASN A 365 18.06 24.23 13.09
CA ASN A 365 18.74 25.47 12.70
C ASN A 365 20.01 25.74 13.54
N GLY A 366 20.16 25.07 14.68
CA GLY A 366 21.39 25.08 15.49
C GLY A 366 22.50 24.21 14.90
N SER A 367 23.70 24.30 15.49
CA SER A 367 24.83 23.45 15.13
C SER A 367 24.69 22.03 15.71
N GLN A 368 25.33 21.06 15.07
CA GLN A 368 25.32 19.64 15.42
C GLN A 368 26.75 19.15 15.64
N THR A 369 26.97 18.31 16.66
CA THR A 369 28.29 17.75 16.96
C THR A 369 28.67 16.63 15.99
N ILE A 370 29.79 16.77 15.30
CA ILE A 370 30.43 15.72 14.52
C ILE A 370 30.90 14.60 15.47
N LYS A 371 30.55 13.35 15.14
CA LYS A 371 30.73 12.17 16.01
C LYS A 371 31.92 11.29 15.62
N ALA A 372 32.51 11.52 14.44
CA ALA A 372 33.70 10.85 13.96
C ALA A 372 34.60 11.82 13.19
N ASP A 373 35.92 11.65 13.28
CA ASP A 373 36.89 12.38 12.45
C ASP A 373 36.56 12.20 10.97
N THR A 374 36.50 13.30 10.22
CA THR A 374 36.05 13.25 8.82
C THR A 374 36.71 14.31 7.93
N PRO A 375 37.17 13.96 6.72
CA PRO A 375 37.52 14.97 5.71
C PRO A 375 36.26 15.67 5.20
N ALA A 376 36.41 16.93 4.79
CA ALA A 376 35.37 17.63 4.04
C ALA A 376 35.63 17.57 2.53
N TYR A 377 34.60 17.89 1.74
CA TYR A 377 34.58 17.76 0.29
C TYR A 377 33.91 18.96 -0.39
N HIS A 378 34.19 19.13 -1.68
CA HIS A 378 33.43 19.93 -2.62
C HIS A 378 32.78 19.02 -3.65
N ILE A 379 31.54 19.32 -4.05
CA ILE A 379 30.77 18.47 -4.96
C ILE A 379 30.35 19.28 -6.19
N TYR A 380 30.65 18.76 -7.37
CA TYR A 380 30.37 19.40 -8.66
C TYR A 380 29.66 18.39 -9.57
N GLY A 381 28.33 18.48 -9.63
CA GLY A 381 27.50 17.43 -10.22
C GLY A 381 27.68 16.11 -9.45
N ASN A 382 28.29 15.13 -10.10
CA ASN A 382 28.64 13.82 -9.51
C ASN A 382 30.12 13.71 -9.09
N ASN A 383 30.95 14.73 -9.35
CA ASN A 383 32.36 14.73 -8.94
C ASN A 383 32.45 15.10 -7.46
N VAL A 384 33.29 14.39 -6.71
CA VAL A 384 33.52 14.60 -5.27
C VAL A 384 35.02 14.84 -5.05
N GLU A 385 35.36 16.09 -4.77
CA GLU A 385 36.74 16.56 -4.59
C GLU A 385 37.03 16.78 -3.11
N LYS A 386 38.20 16.37 -2.64
CA LYS A 386 38.55 16.50 -1.21
C LYS A 386 38.97 17.94 -0.90
N ALA A 387 38.31 18.58 0.06
CA ALA A 387 38.66 19.91 0.52
C ALA A 387 39.95 19.90 1.36
N SER A 388 40.58 21.06 1.53
CA SER A 388 41.65 21.26 2.51
C SER A 388 41.15 21.16 3.95
N THR A 389 39.87 21.47 4.19
CA THR A 389 39.20 21.36 5.49
C THR A 389 39.00 19.91 5.90
N SER A 390 39.20 19.62 7.18
CA SER A 390 38.73 18.39 7.83
C SER A 390 38.25 18.70 9.24
N PHE A 391 37.35 17.87 9.75
CA PHE A 391 36.73 18.04 11.05
C PHE A 391 37.09 16.90 12.00
N LYS A 392 37.10 17.21 13.30
CA LYS A 392 37.38 16.28 14.40
C LYS A 392 36.12 15.92 15.17
N ALA A 393 36.07 14.70 15.68
CA ALA A 393 35.00 14.29 16.58
C ALA A 393 34.91 15.25 17.79
N GLY A 394 33.69 15.70 18.12
CA GLY A 394 33.43 16.70 19.14
C GLY A 394 33.29 18.14 18.63
N GLN A 395 33.76 18.47 17.41
CA GLN A 395 33.50 19.78 16.79
C GLN A 395 32.03 19.94 16.39
N THR A 396 31.53 21.17 16.32
CA THR A 396 30.16 21.49 15.91
C THR A 396 30.11 22.20 14.56
N VAL A 397 29.15 21.84 13.72
CA VAL A 397 28.87 22.49 12.43
C VAL A 397 27.38 22.70 12.25
N TYR A 398 27.00 23.76 11.55
CA TYR A 398 25.64 23.89 11.02
C TYR A 398 25.48 22.94 9.83
N VAL A 399 24.39 22.18 9.83
CA VAL A 399 24.03 21.28 8.74
C VAL A 399 22.96 21.95 7.89
N GLY A 400 23.18 21.96 6.58
CA GLY A 400 22.24 22.48 5.61
C GLY A 400 21.00 21.58 5.46
N ASN A 401 20.18 21.92 4.47
CA ASN A 401 19.02 21.13 4.06
C ASN A 401 19.37 20.03 3.05
N GLU A 402 20.52 20.16 2.36
CA GLU A 402 20.94 19.24 1.30
C GLU A 402 21.66 17.99 1.81
N THR A 403 21.07 16.84 1.49
CA THR A 403 21.74 15.54 1.36
C THR A 403 21.92 15.18 -0.11
N ARG A 404 23.04 14.54 -0.48
CA ARG A 404 23.24 13.88 -1.79
C ARG A 404 23.91 12.53 -1.62
N GLU A 405 23.43 11.49 -2.31
CA GLU A 405 24.19 10.24 -2.44
C GLU A 405 25.00 10.21 -3.73
N ILE A 406 26.31 9.97 -3.60
CA ILE A 406 27.22 9.75 -4.72
C ILE A 406 28.07 8.53 -4.39
N ASN A 407 28.16 7.57 -5.32
CA ASN A 407 28.93 6.32 -5.17
C ASN A 407 28.59 5.53 -3.87
N LYS A 408 27.31 5.49 -3.49
CA LYS A 408 26.79 4.88 -2.23
C LYS A 408 27.28 5.53 -0.93
N VAL A 409 27.82 6.75 -1.01
CA VAL A 409 28.11 7.58 0.15
C VAL A 409 27.12 8.75 0.13
N SER A 410 26.29 8.83 1.16
CA SER A 410 25.46 10.01 1.42
C SER A 410 26.30 11.10 2.08
N TYR A 411 26.21 12.32 1.55
CA TYR A 411 26.90 13.53 2.01
C TYR A 411 25.89 14.57 2.49
N SER A 412 26.22 15.26 3.57
CA SER A 412 25.50 16.39 4.14
C SER A 412 26.26 17.69 3.88
N LYS A 413 25.59 18.73 3.38
CA LYS A 413 26.18 20.07 3.22
C LYS A 413 26.32 20.77 4.58
N VAL A 414 27.44 21.44 4.86
CA VAL A 414 27.78 21.97 6.18
C VAL A 414 28.52 23.32 6.15
N SER A 415 28.46 24.07 7.26
CA SER A 415 29.27 25.28 7.50
C SER A 415 29.57 25.44 8.99
N THR A 416 30.66 26.14 9.32
CA THR A 416 30.99 26.55 10.70
C THR A 416 30.23 27.80 11.15
N THR A 417 29.67 28.58 10.21
CA THR A 417 29.17 29.94 10.47
C THR A 417 27.66 29.99 10.72
N SER A 418 26.85 29.48 9.79
CA SER A 418 25.39 29.38 9.94
C SER A 418 24.80 28.32 9.01
N LYS A 419 23.51 27.99 9.20
CA LYS A 419 22.76 27.14 8.28
C LYS A 419 22.51 27.79 6.91
N ALA A 420 22.45 29.12 6.84
CA ALA A 420 22.33 29.83 5.57
C ALA A 420 23.60 29.64 4.71
N ASP A 421 24.78 29.79 5.34
CA ASP A 421 26.08 29.53 4.70
C ASP A 421 26.25 28.04 4.37
N ALA A 422 25.74 27.16 5.23
CA ALA A 422 25.71 25.71 4.96
C ALA A 422 24.84 25.38 3.74
N ASN A 423 23.77 26.13 3.45
CA ASN A 423 22.93 25.93 2.28
C ASN A 423 23.55 26.52 0.99
N SER A 424 24.09 27.74 1.06
CA SER A 424 24.65 28.45 -0.09
C SER A 424 26.05 27.96 -0.51
N GLY A 425 26.82 27.41 0.43
CA GLY A 425 28.18 26.92 0.18
C GLY A 425 28.26 25.60 -0.60
N ASN A 426 29.49 25.10 -0.74
CA ASN A 426 29.81 23.81 -1.34
C ASN A 426 30.72 22.95 -0.45
N LEU A 427 30.63 23.08 0.88
CA LEU A 427 31.39 22.24 1.81
C LEU A 427 30.50 21.08 2.29
N TRP A 428 30.98 19.85 2.14
CA TRP A 428 30.23 18.63 2.44
C TRP A 428 31.02 17.71 3.35
N ILE A 429 30.33 16.92 4.18
CA ILE A 429 30.89 15.78 4.90
C ILE A 429 30.03 14.53 4.67
N PRO A 430 30.57 13.31 4.77
CA PRO A 430 29.76 12.09 4.82
C PRO A 430 28.72 12.17 5.95
N THR A 431 27.45 11.87 5.65
CA THR A 431 26.35 11.97 6.62
C THR A 431 26.54 11.04 7.84
N SER A 432 27.29 9.94 7.68
CA SER A 432 27.76 9.08 8.78
C SER A 432 28.56 9.83 9.85
N ALA A 433 29.27 10.92 9.51
CA ALA A 433 30.08 11.66 10.48
C ALA A 433 29.23 12.46 11.49
N LEU A 434 27.94 12.67 11.22
CA LEU A 434 26.99 13.30 12.16
C LEU A 434 26.43 12.33 13.21
N THR A 435 26.74 11.03 13.12
CA THR A 435 26.16 9.98 13.97
C THR A 435 27.21 9.05 14.58
N THR A 436 26.96 8.54 15.78
CA THR A 436 27.75 7.43 16.35
C THR A 436 27.45 6.11 15.64
N ASN A 437 26.26 6.00 15.04
CA ASN A 437 25.74 4.82 14.38
C ASN A 437 26.01 4.97 12.88
N SER A 438 27.29 4.85 12.50
CA SER A 438 27.66 4.75 11.10
C SER A 438 27.14 3.41 10.55
N PRO A 439 26.35 3.41 9.48
CA PRO A 439 25.79 2.21 8.88
C PRO A 439 26.83 1.15 8.52
N SER A 440 26.48 -0.10 8.78
CA SER A 440 26.92 -1.23 7.98
C SER A 440 26.43 -1.08 6.53
N THR A 441 27.25 -0.47 5.66
CA THR A 441 26.96 -0.20 4.24
C THR A 441 27.02 -1.44 3.32
N GLY A 442 26.82 -2.62 3.89
CA GLY A 442 26.70 -3.89 3.18
C GLY A 442 25.62 -4.75 3.80
N THR A 443 24.93 -5.52 2.95
CA THR A 443 24.21 -6.72 3.38
C THR A 443 25.23 -7.66 4.02
N ASP A 444 24.98 -8.11 5.25
CA ASP A 444 25.90 -9.05 5.90
C ASP A 444 25.93 -10.36 5.12
N THR A 445 27.12 -10.82 4.75
CA THR A 445 27.34 -12.14 4.16
C THR A 445 27.67 -13.15 5.25
N ASN A 446 27.29 -14.42 5.05
CA ASN A 446 27.43 -15.50 6.03
C ASN A 446 26.69 -15.23 7.35
N THR A 447 25.40 -14.89 7.27
CA THR A 447 24.53 -14.76 8.44
C THR A 447 24.06 -16.12 8.97
N GLU A 448 23.78 -16.20 10.27
CA GLU A 448 23.22 -17.39 10.92
C GLU A 448 21.96 -17.03 11.72
N THR A 449 20.90 -17.84 11.62
CA THR A 449 19.70 -17.71 12.47
C THR A 449 19.86 -18.53 13.75
N HIS A 450 19.80 -17.87 14.90
CA HIS A 450 19.86 -18.51 16.23
C HIS A 450 18.68 -18.12 17.11
N PRO A 451 18.21 -18.98 18.02
CA PRO A 451 17.23 -18.59 19.03
C PRO A 451 17.90 -17.73 20.12
N VAL A 452 17.19 -16.71 20.59
CA VAL A 452 17.57 -15.94 21.78
C VAL A 452 17.35 -16.83 23.01
N MET A 453 18.42 -17.22 23.70
CA MET A 453 18.33 -18.18 24.80
C MET A 453 18.15 -17.52 26.17
N VAL A 454 18.41 -16.22 26.32
CA VAL A 454 18.01 -15.37 27.46
C VAL A 454 17.73 -13.96 26.94
N ASP A 455 16.66 -13.30 27.42
CA ASP A 455 16.25 -11.96 27.00
C ASP A 455 17.45 -11.01 26.89
N SER A 456 17.75 -10.59 25.66
CA SER A 456 18.95 -9.84 25.35
C SER A 456 18.61 -8.39 25.05
N ARG A 457 19.15 -7.49 25.86
CA ARG A 457 19.26 -6.08 25.49
C ARG A 457 19.97 -5.94 24.13
N ALA A 458 19.49 -5.01 23.31
CA ALA A 458 20.22 -4.52 22.15
C ALA A 458 21.25 -3.47 22.61
N TYR A 459 22.46 -3.54 22.06
CA TYR A 459 23.56 -2.64 22.41
C TYR A 459 24.11 -1.92 21.18
N ASP A 460 24.68 -0.72 21.37
CA ASP A 460 25.49 -0.06 20.35
C ASP A 460 26.90 -0.67 20.27
N LYS A 461 27.70 -0.23 19.28
CA LYS A 461 29.11 -0.65 19.11
C LYS A 461 30.03 -0.32 20.29
N ASN A 462 29.59 0.56 21.19
CA ASN A 462 30.32 1.00 22.39
C ASN A 462 29.85 0.28 23.67
N GLY A 463 28.83 -0.58 23.58
CA GLY A 463 28.28 -1.34 24.71
C GLY A 463 27.21 -0.60 25.53
N ASN A 464 26.70 0.53 25.03
CA ASN A 464 25.55 1.24 25.60
C ASN A 464 24.24 0.52 25.27
N TYR A 465 23.19 0.73 26.07
CA TYR A 465 21.87 0.13 25.84
C TYR A 465 21.03 0.97 24.86
N LEU A 466 20.46 0.33 23.83
CA LEU A 466 19.67 1.02 22.80
C LEU A 466 18.19 1.26 23.15
N GLY A 467 17.70 0.70 24.26
CA GLY A 467 16.32 0.91 24.75
C GLY A 467 15.40 -0.30 24.57
N HIS A 468 15.63 -1.15 23.58
CA HIS A 468 14.82 -2.34 23.29
C HIS A 468 15.52 -3.68 23.60
N MET A 469 14.73 -4.75 23.62
CA MET A 469 15.17 -6.12 23.91
C MET A 469 14.72 -7.10 22.83
N TYR A 470 15.55 -8.11 22.58
CA TYR A 470 15.20 -9.36 21.93
C TYR A 470 14.75 -10.35 23.00
N TYR A 471 13.54 -10.90 22.92
CA TYR A 471 12.98 -11.76 23.96
C TYR A 471 13.41 -13.22 23.79
N ALA A 472 13.48 -13.97 24.88
CA ALA A 472 13.88 -15.37 24.81
C ALA A 472 12.87 -16.23 24.03
N TYR A 473 13.43 -17.10 23.19
CA TYR A 473 12.78 -18.03 22.26
C TYR A 473 12.33 -17.44 20.92
N ASP A 474 12.46 -16.14 20.72
CA ASP A 474 12.44 -15.55 19.38
C ASP A 474 13.72 -15.95 18.61
N ASN A 475 13.63 -16.03 17.29
CA ASN A 475 14.79 -16.20 16.42
C ASN A 475 15.40 -14.84 16.07
N ILE A 476 16.73 -14.76 16.06
CA ILE A 476 17.50 -13.60 15.64
C ILE A 476 18.54 -14.02 14.60
N GLU A 477 18.67 -13.24 13.54
CA GLU A 477 19.74 -13.39 12.56
C GLU A 477 20.97 -12.60 13.04
N ILE A 478 22.13 -13.25 13.09
CA ILE A 478 23.39 -12.66 13.56
C ILE A 478 24.52 -12.89 12.56
N VAL A 479 25.56 -12.06 12.67
CA VAL A 479 26.86 -12.33 12.04
C VAL A 479 27.68 -13.17 13.01
N PRO A 480 28.15 -14.38 12.64
CA PRO A 480 28.80 -15.33 13.56
C PRO A 480 30.21 -14.90 14.01
N THR A 481 30.74 -13.80 13.48
CA THR A 481 31.96 -13.15 13.95
C THR A 481 31.75 -12.55 15.34
N VAL A 482 32.42 -13.14 16.35
CA VAL A 482 32.40 -12.60 17.72
C VAL A 482 33.23 -11.31 17.81
N VAL A 483 32.61 -10.24 18.29
CA VAL A 483 33.28 -8.98 18.62
C VAL A 483 33.42 -8.83 20.14
N THR A 484 34.42 -8.08 20.60
CA THR A 484 34.61 -7.77 22.02
C THR A 484 34.42 -6.28 22.27
N ILE A 485 33.49 -5.93 23.15
CA ILE A 485 33.14 -4.56 23.53
C ILE A 485 33.18 -4.48 25.06
N ASN A 486 33.96 -3.55 25.62
CA ASN A 486 34.13 -3.36 27.08
C ASN A 486 34.36 -4.66 27.87
N GLY A 487 35.27 -5.51 27.37
CA GLY A 487 35.63 -6.80 27.98
C GLY A 487 34.55 -7.89 27.93
N LYS A 488 33.51 -7.72 27.11
CA LYS A 488 32.39 -8.67 26.94
C LYS A 488 32.24 -9.05 25.47
N THR A 489 31.85 -10.29 25.19
CA THR A 489 31.66 -10.81 23.84
C THR A 489 30.24 -10.61 23.33
N TYR A 490 30.12 -10.18 22.06
CA TYR A 490 28.87 -9.91 21.36
C TYR A 490 28.91 -10.52 19.94
N TYR A 491 27.73 -10.76 19.38
CA TYR A 491 27.53 -10.81 17.93
C TYR A 491 26.90 -9.50 17.46
N LYS A 492 27.19 -9.11 16.23
CA LYS A 492 26.40 -8.12 15.50
C LYS A 492 25.08 -8.77 15.06
N VAL A 493 23.97 -8.07 15.19
CA VAL A 493 22.68 -8.47 14.61
C VAL A 493 22.73 -8.23 13.11
N ALA A 494 22.34 -9.21 12.30
CA ALA A 494 22.47 -9.10 10.85
C ALA A 494 21.67 -7.91 10.29
N ASN A 495 22.29 -7.20 9.36
CA ASN A 495 21.73 -6.04 8.66
C ASN A 495 21.34 -4.86 9.58
N LYS A 496 21.93 -4.80 10.80
CA LYS A 496 21.74 -3.73 11.78
C LYS A 496 23.04 -3.38 12.51
N ASP A 497 23.17 -2.14 13.00
CA ASP A 497 24.28 -1.73 13.88
C ASP A 497 23.97 -1.98 15.37
N GLU A 498 23.27 -3.08 15.63
CA GLU A 498 22.91 -3.56 16.96
C GLU A 498 23.79 -4.76 17.36
N TYR A 499 24.07 -4.89 18.65
CA TYR A 499 24.87 -5.98 19.20
C TYR A 499 24.12 -6.72 20.31
N VAL A 500 24.24 -8.05 20.31
CA VAL A 500 23.65 -8.95 21.33
C VAL A 500 24.75 -9.80 21.96
N ARG A 501 24.67 -10.07 23.27
CA ARG A 501 25.75 -10.78 23.98
C ARG A 501 25.84 -12.22 23.52
N VAL A 502 27.04 -12.74 23.22
CA VAL A 502 27.27 -14.15 22.86
C VAL A 502 26.64 -15.08 23.90
N THR A 503 26.79 -14.73 25.19
CA THR A 503 26.21 -15.48 26.32
C THR A 503 24.70 -15.66 26.25
N ASN A 504 23.98 -14.81 25.50
CA ASN A 504 22.52 -14.82 25.41
C ASN A 504 22.01 -15.57 24.17
N ILE A 505 22.87 -15.80 23.17
CA ILE A 505 22.54 -16.45 21.90
C ILE A 505 23.14 -17.86 21.88
N THR A 506 24.40 -18.02 21.46
CA THR A 506 25.10 -19.32 21.39
C THR A 506 25.63 -19.79 22.75
N GLY A 507 25.79 -18.89 23.72
CA GLY A 507 26.15 -19.21 25.10
C GLY A 507 27.65 -19.47 25.33
N ASN A 508 27.99 -19.86 26.55
CA ASN A 508 29.35 -20.24 26.95
C ASN A 508 29.39 -21.72 27.32
N LYS A 509 30.31 -22.48 26.71
CA LYS A 509 30.66 -23.84 27.12
C LYS A 509 31.29 -23.82 28.52
N ARG A 510 30.82 -24.68 29.42
CA ARG A 510 31.36 -24.86 30.79
C ARG A 510 31.49 -26.33 31.15
N THR A 511 32.63 -26.70 31.73
CA THR A 511 32.87 -28.06 32.23
C THR A 511 32.28 -28.25 33.63
N LEU A 512 31.65 -29.40 33.88
CA LEU A 512 31.13 -29.79 35.19
C LEU A 512 32.26 -30.26 36.11
N ARG A 513 32.37 -29.66 37.31
CA ARG A 513 33.26 -30.12 38.39
C ARG A 513 32.61 -31.18 39.30
N HIS A 514 31.27 -31.27 39.28
CA HIS A 514 30.47 -32.25 40.03
C HIS A 514 29.32 -32.80 39.17
N ASN A 515 28.92 -34.05 39.42
CA ASN A 515 27.74 -34.65 38.78
C ASN A 515 26.48 -33.80 39.07
N ALA A 516 25.73 -33.45 38.03
CA ALA A 516 24.63 -32.50 38.04
C ALA A 516 23.28 -33.14 37.65
N TYR A 517 22.21 -32.71 38.31
CA TYR A 517 20.84 -32.90 37.80
C TYR A 517 20.38 -31.64 37.08
N ILE A 518 19.49 -31.79 36.10
CA ILE A 518 18.85 -30.69 35.41
C ILE A 518 17.53 -30.35 36.14
N TYR A 519 17.25 -29.06 36.32
CA TYR A 519 16.16 -28.52 37.11
C TYR A 519 15.18 -27.70 36.25
N TRP A 520 13.89 -27.85 36.54
CA TRP A 520 12.80 -27.02 36.00
C TRP A 520 12.54 -25.80 36.91
N SER A 521 12.75 -25.97 38.23
CA SER A 521 12.54 -24.95 39.25
C SER A 521 13.49 -25.11 40.43
N SER A 522 13.33 -24.28 41.47
CA SER A 522 14.01 -24.41 42.76
C SER A 522 13.83 -25.78 43.44
N TYR A 523 12.74 -26.50 43.13
CA TYR A 523 12.33 -27.71 43.86
C TYR A 523 12.13 -28.94 42.96
N ARG A 524 11.92 -28.75 41.64
CA ARG A 524 11.61 -29.85 40.70
C ARG A 524 12.74 -30.06 39.68
N ARG A 525 13.17 -31.33 39.49
CA ARG A 525 14.03 -31.75 38.37
C ARG A 525 13.27 -31.67 37.04
N THR A 526 13.94 -31.46 35.92
CA THR A 526 13.28 -31.45 34.60
C THR A 526 12.81 -32.87 34.25
N PRO A 527 11.51 -33.11 34.00
CA PRO A 527 11.02 -34.42 33.58
C PRO A 527 11.71 -34.92 32.30
N GLY A 528 11.88 -36.24 32.16
CA GLY A 528 12.55 -36.84 31.01
C GLY A 528 14.04 -36.52 30.86
N THR A 529 14.69 -35.91 31.86
CA THR A 529 16.14 -35.61 31.81
C THR A 529 16.95 -36.40 32.84
N GLY A 530 18.11 -36.88 32.40
CA GLY A 530 19.05 -37.63 33.22
C GLY A 530 19.96 -36.78 34.11
N LYS A 531 21.03 -37.41 34.57
CA LYS A 531 22.15 -36.79 35.28
C LYS A 531 23.26 -36.49 34.26
N MET A 532 23.93 -35.35 34.39
CA MET A 532 25.18 -35.05 33.66
C MET A 532 26.36 -35.22 34.61
N TYR A 533 27.51 -35.62 34.07
CA TYR A 533 28.65 -36.12 34.83
C TYR A 533 29.80 -35.13 34.91
N LYS A 534 30.62 -35.22 35.96
CA LYS A 534 31.88 -34.48 36.09
C LYS A 534 32.73 -34.68 34.82
N GLY A 535 33.35 -33.62 34.34
CA GLY A 535 34.13 -33.60 33.09
C GLY A 535 33.29 -33.35 31.83
N GLN A 536 31.96 -33.50 31.86
CA GLN A 536 31.13 -33.13 30.70
C GLN A 536 31.05 -31.60 30.55
N THR A 537 31.12 -31.14 29.30
CA THR A 537 30.94 -29.74 28.90
C THR A 537 29.48 -29.48 28.54
N VAL A 538 28.93 -28.37 29.02
CA VAL A 538 27.53 -27.96 28.83
C VAL A 538 27.49 -26.52 28.33
N THR A 539 26.61 -26.21 27.37
CA THR A 539 26.40 -24.82 26.96
C THR A 539 25.50 -24.11 27.97
N THR A 540 25.95 -22.96 28.46
CA THR A 540 25.27 -22.16 29.49
C THR A 540 24.95 -20.76 28.98
N TYR A 541 23.75 -20.25 29.28
CA TYR A 541 23.28 -18.95 28.80
C TYR A 541 23.02 -17.95 29.92
N GLY A 542 23.27 -16.68 29.59
CA GLY A 542 23.00 -15.52 30.41
C GLY A 542 23.83 -15.43 31.70
N PRO A 543 23.46 -14.52 32.62
CA PRO A 543 24.01 -14.47 33.97
C PRO A 543 23.49 -15.62 34.84
N GLN A 544 24.11 -15.82 36.01
CA GLN A 544 23.61 -16.74 37.02
C GLN A 544 22.26 -16.24 37.59
N MET A 545 21.20 -17.02 37.42
CA MET A 545 19.87 -16.73 37.98
C MET A 545 19.78 -17.24 39.42
N ARG A 546 19.32 -16.41 40.37
CA ARG A 546 18.99 -16.85 41.74
C ARG A 546 17.57 -17.40 41.77
N PHE A 547 17.38 -18.63 42.24
CA PHE A 547 16.07 -19.26 42.37
C PHE A 547 15.49 -19.07 43.79
N LYS A 548 14.19 -19.36 43.98
CA LYS A 548 13.48 -19.20 45.28
C LYS A 548 14.14 -19.93 46.46
N ASN A 549 14.90 -20.99 46.21
CA ASN A 549 15.69 -21.71 47.22
C ASN A 549 17.05 -21.03 47.57
N GLY A 550 17.23 -19.77 47.19
CA GLY A 550 18.43 -18.96 47.42
C GLY A 550 19.66 -19.30 46.57
N LYS A 551 19.66 -20.45 45.88
CA LYS A 551 20.82 -20.98 45.14
C LYS A 551 20.85 -20.43 43.71
N LYS A 552 22.06 -20.34 43.14
CA LYS A 552 22.32 -19.82 41.79
C LYS A 552 22.35 -20.93 40.74
N TYR A 553 21.82 -20.65 39.55
CA TYR A 553 21.66 -21.58 38.43
C TYR A 553 22.01 -20.92 37.09
N TYR A 554 22.46 -21.69 36.11
CA TYR A 554 22.54 -21.30 34.70
C TYR A 554 21.39 -21.94 33.91
N ARG A 555 20.83 -21.21 32.92
CA ARG A 555 20.03 -21.82 31.84
C ARG A 555 20.97 -22.61 30.93
N ILE A 556 20.55 -23.76 30.42
CA ILE A 556 21.38 -24.64 29.57
C ILE A 556 20.72 -24.92 28.21
N GLU A 557 21.48 -25.55 27.30
CA GLU A 557 21.03 -25.98 25.96
C GLU A 557 19.68 -26.71 25.97
N GLY A 558 18.86 -26.47 24.93
CA GLY A 558 17.52 -27.07 24.81
C GLY A 558 16.48 -26.61 25.83
N CYS A 559 16.75 -25.58 26.66
CA CYS A 559 15.72 -24.97 27.50
C CYS A 559 14.67 -24.26 26.63
N ARG A 560 13.38 -24.51 26.85
CA ARG A 560 12.22 -23.80 26.25
C ARG A 560 11.16 -23.49 27.30
N ASN A 561 10.13 -22.69 26.96
CA ASN A 561 9.02 -22.37 27.86
C ASN A 561 8.33 -23.62 28.46
N ASN A 562 8.12 -24.64 27.63
CA ASN A 562 7.55 -25.95 27.98
C ASN A 562 8.62 -27.02 28.33
N ASN A 563 9.91 -26.67 28.37
CA ASN A 563 11.00 -27.56 28.74
C ASN A 563 12.09 -26.78 29.49
N LYS A 564 11.82 -26.44 30.76
CA LYS A 564 12.75 -25.61 31.54
C LYS A 564 13.96 -26.44 31.98
N ARG A 565 15.16 -26.07 31.51
CA ARG A 565 16.44 -26.77 31.78
C ARG A 565 17.45 -25.82 32.42
N TYR A 566 17.80 -26.10 33.67
CA TYR A 566 18.75 -25.32 34.47
C TYR A 566 19.71 -26.21 35.27
N ILE A 567 20.97 -25.79 35.47
CA ILE A 567 21.93 -26.48 36.34
C ILE A 567 22.46 -25.51 37.40
N LYS A 568 22.67 -26.01 38.63
CA LYS A 568 23.25 -25.25 39.75
C LYS A 568 24.64 -24.72 39.36
N ALA A 569 24.86 -23.42 39.52
CA ALA A 569 26.11 -22.76 39.14
C ALA A 569 27.33 -23.37 39.85
N VAL A 570 27.16 -23.82 41.10
CA VAL A 570 28.19 -24.50 41.92
C VAL A 570 28.58 -25.92 41.43
N ASN A 571 28.00 -26.40 40.33
CA ASN A 571 28.39 -27.67 39.70
C ASN A 571 29.39 -27.49 38.54
N PHE A 572 29.62 -26.26 38.08
CA PHE A 572 30.62 -25.92 37.06
C PHE A 572 31.92 -25.42 37.70
N TYR A 573 32.99 -25.37 36.91
CA TYR A 573 34.10 -24.45 37.18
C TYR A 573 33.64 -22.99 36.92
#